data_AF-A0A7C1V7K5-F1
#
_entry.id   AF-A0A7C1V7K5-F1
#
_cell.length_a   1.000
_cell.length_b   1.000
_cell.length_c   1.000
_cell.angle_alpha   90.00
_cell.angle_beta   90.00
_cell.angle_gamma   90.00
#
_symmetry.space_group_name_H-M   'P 1'
#
loop_
_entity.id
_entity.type
_entity.pdbx_description
1 polymer ?
#
loop_
_entity_poly.entity_id
_entity_poly.type
_entity_poly.pdbx_seq_one_letter_code
_entity_poly.pdbx_strand_id
1 'polypeptide(L)'
;MKEASKKLSDTGKKTGLMVKLGEQESYIVPIYETFVVNHAITNFEITGEVIAKYLRLLGRGSSTGPKVTDKLRKYRDRVVYVSIDPDKEPARIKEKNIVIEREKSVGLIRESHYMASESIFKPTLVRKDCEALDQAIVSVLGLCEVNFRRGLCNNIVVYGPAVSPGLSERLQLEIQKKFQGAIEVNVSGL
;
A
#
# COMPACT_ATOMS: atom_id res chain seq x y z
N MET A 1 16.61 -3.15 4.98
CA MET A 1 17.17 -2.61 6.25
C MET A 1 17.91 -1.29 6.06
N LYS A 2 19.14 -1.26 5.49
CA LYS A 2 19.92 0.00 5.34
C LYS A 2 19.14 1.12 4.63
N GLU A 3 18.39 0.78 3.60
CA GLU A 3 17.52 1.71 2.87
C GLU A 3 16.41 2.30 3.76
N ALA A 4 15.73 1.47 4.57
CA ALA A 4 14.67 1.90 5.49
C ALA A 4 15.21 2.87 6.55
N SER A 5 16.36 2.53 7.17
CA SER A 5 17.01 3.41 8.15
C SER A 5 17.42 4.73 7.54
N LYS A 6 17.98 4.73 6.32
CA LYS A 6 18.33 5.97 5.61
C LYS A 6 17.09 6.82 5.34
N LYS A 7 16.04 6.23 4.77
CA LYS A 7 14.78 6.94 4.46
C LYS A 7 14.13 7.52 5.71
N LEU A 8 14.14 6.80 6.84
CA LEU A 8 13.65 7.32 8.11
C LEU A 8 14.48 8.54 8.56
N SER A 9 15.81 8.44 8.51
CA SER A 9 16.70 9.56 8.87
C SER A 9 16.48 10.79 7.99
N ASP A 10 16.20 10.61 6.69
CA ASP A 10 15.89 11.70 5.76
C ASP A 10 14.60 12.46 6.18
N THR A 11 13.70 11.84 6.95
CA THR A 11 12.52 12.51 7.54
C THR A 11 12.80 13.28 8.83
N GLY A 12 14.04 13.22 9.34
CA GLY A 12 14.43 13.82 10.62
C GLY A 12 13.94 13.05 11.86
N LYS A 13 13.31 11.88 11.67
CA LYS A 13 12.78 11.04 12.75
C LYS A 13 13.77 9.92 13.11
N LYS A 14 13.74 9.49 14.38
CA LYS A 14 14.58 8.37 14.89
C LYS A 14 13.79 7.09 15.14
N THR A 15 12.47 7.19 15.30
CA THR A 15 11.57 6.06 15.54
C THR A 15 10.49 6.07 14.46
N GLY A 16 10.20 4.92 13.87
CA GLY A 16 9.15 4.75 12.87
C GLY A 16 9.02 3.31 12.37
N LEU A 17 7.84 2.98 11.87
CA LEU A 17 7.57 1.72 11.18
C LEU A 17 7.67 1.95 9.68
N MET A 18 8.75 1.46 9.06
CA MET A 18 9.03 1.66 7.65
C MET A 18 8.37 0.55 6.83
N VAL A 19 7.47 0.92 5.92
CA VAL A 19 6.72 0.00 5.04
C VAL A 19 7.17 0.21 3.60
N LYS A 20 7.98 -0.69 3.07
CA LYS A 20 8.39 -0.68 1.67
C LYS A 20 7.38 -1.45 0.82
N LEU A 21 6.83 -0.80 -0.20
CA LEU A 21 6.16 -1.46 -1.31
C LEU A 21 7.03 -1.35 -2.57
N GLY A 22 7.83 -2.39 -2.80
CA GLY A 22 8.74 -2.46 -3.94
C GLY A 22 8.12 -3.13 -5.17
N GLU A 23 8.86 -3.11 -6.27
CA GLU A 23 8.42 -3.79 -7.51
C GLU A 23 8.45 -5.32 -7.34
N GLN A 24 9.50 -5.85 -6.73
CA GLN A 24 9.73 -7.30 -6.54
C GLN A 24 9.73 -7.73 -5.09
N GLU A 25 10.02 -6.82 -4.16
CA GLU A 25 10.14 -7.10 -2.73
C GLU A 25 9.48 -5.99 -1.92
N SER A 26 8.64 -6.39 -0.98
CA SER A 26 7.99 -5.51 -0.02
C SER A 26 8.30 -6.00 1.39
N TYR A 27 8.49 -5.08 2.33
CA TYR A 27 8.85 -5.42 3.70
C TYR A 27 8.40 -4.36 4.70
N ILE A 28 8.23 -4.77 5.94
CA ILE A 28 7.91 -3.91 7.09
C ILE A 28 9.09 -3.99 8.05
N VAL A 29 9.67 -2.83 8.37
CA VAL A 29 10.87 -2.70 9.20
C VAL A 29 10.59 -1.72 10.35
N PRO A 30 10.39 -2.22 11.58
CA PRO A 30 10.32 -1.40 12.78
C PRO A 30 11.69 -0.84 13.16
N ILE A 31 11.76 0.47 13.38
CA ILE A 31 12.95 1.18 13.85
C ILE A 31 12.58 2.00 15.08
N TYR A 32 13.28 1.77 16.18
CA TYR A 32 13.09 2.51 17.43
C TYR A 32 14.41 3.15 17.85
N GLU A 33 14.43 4.47 18.03
CA GLU A 33 15.62 5.24 18.39
C GLU A 33 16.86 4.88 17.56
N THR A 34 16.69 4.79 16.23
CA THR A 34 17.71 4.38 15.24
C THR A 34 18.10 2.89 15.24
N PHE A 35 17.62 2.09 16.20
CA PHE A 35 17.81 0.65 16.24
C PHE A 35 16.73 -0.08 15.46
N VAL A 36 17.15 -0.99 14.58
CA VAL A 36 16.23 -1.88 13.84
C VAL A 36 15.82 -3.03 14.76
N VAL A 37 14.52 -3.24 14.94
CA VAL A 37 13.97 -4.35 15.73
C VAL A 37 13.97 -5.61 14.84
N ASN A 38 15.12 -6.27 14.75
CA ASN A 38 15.39 -7.30 13.75
C ASN A 38 14.40 -8.48 13.76
N HIS A 39 13.98 -8.94 14.95
CA HIS A 39 13.06 -10.08 15.07
C HIS A 39 11.63 -9.78 14.60
N ALA A 40 11.28 -8.50 14.45
CA ALA A 40 9.96 -8.06 14.01
C ALA A 40 9.92 -7.67 12.52
N ILE A 41 11.03 -7.80 11.79
CA ILE A 41 11.05 -7.55 10.34
C ILE A 41 10.20 -8.60 9.63
N THR A 42 9.26 -8.15 8.81
CA THR A 42 8.32 -9.03 8.10
C THR A 42 8.32 -8.72 6.61
N ASN A 43 8.39 -9.78 5.79
CA ASN A 43 8.21 -9.66 4.34
C ASN A 43 6.72 -9.57 4.03
N PHE A 44 6.36 -8.66 3.13
CA PHE A 44 5.00 -8.53 2.64
C PHE A 44 4.93 -9.05 1.20
N GLU A 45 3.99 -9.94 0.92
CA GLU A 45 3.99 -10.67 -0.36
C GLU A 45 3.40 -9.90 -1.53
N ILE A 46 2.66 -8.82 -1.26
CA ILE A 46 2.10 -7.98 -2.32
C ILE A 46 3.15 -6.95 -2.75
N THR A 47 3.50 -7.01 -4.03
CA THR A 47 4.50 -6.16 -4.66
C THR A 47 3.90 -5.44 -5.86
N GLY A 48 4.62 -4.46 -6.39
CA GLY A 48 4.25 -3.79 -7.63
C GLY A 48 4.00 -4.77 -8.78
N GLU A 49 4.79 -5.84 -8.87
CA GLU A 49 4.62 -6.87 -9.91
C GLU A 49 3.29 -7.63 -9.73
N VAL A 50 2.90 -7.94 -8.49
CA VAL A 50 1.63 -8.60 -8.16
C VAL A 50 0.45 -7.68 -8.55
N ILE A 51 0.51 -6.41 -8.16
CA ILE A 51 -0.52 -5.42 -8.49
C ILE A 51 -0.64 -5.23 -10.01
N ALA A 52 0.48 -5.14 -10.73
CA ALA A 52 0.52 -5.00 -12.18
C ALA A 52 -0.09 -6.22 -12.91
N LYS A 53 0.22 -7.44 -12.44
CA LYS A 53 -0.39 -8.68 -12.96
C LYS A 53 -1.89 -8.71 -12.71
N TYR A 54 -2.34 -8.25 -11.55
CA TYR A 54 -3.75 -8.21 -11.21
C TYR A 54 -4.51 -7.15 -12.04
N LEU A 55 -3.93 -5.97 -12.23
CA LEU A 55 -4.47 -4.94 -13.13
C LEU A 55 -4.66 -5.48 -14.57
N ARG A 56 -3.68 -6.26 -15.07
CA ARG A 56 -3.79 -6.92 -16.38
C ARG A 56 -4.93 -7.94 -16.41
N LEU A 57 -5.07 -8.76 -15.36
CA LEU A 57 -6.17 -9.73 -15.24
C LEU A 57 -7.53 -9.03 -15.29
N LEU A 58 -7.71 -7.97 -14.49
CA LEU A 58 -8.96 -7.21 -14.43
C LEU A 58 -9.29 -6.51 -15.76
N GLY A 59 -8.28 -6.01 -16.49
CA GLY A 59 -8.50 -5.28 -17.73
C GLY A 59 -8.60 -6.14 -19.00
N ARG A 60 -8.05 -7.36 -18.99
CA ARG A 60 -7.97 -8.23 -20.19
C ARG A 60 -8.55 -9.63 -19.99
N GLY A 61 -9.05 -9.96 -18.79
CA GLY A 61 -9.54 -11.29 -18.45
C GLY A 61 -8.45 -12.37 -18.39
N SER A 62 -7.17 -12.00 -18.46
CA SER A 62 -6.06 -12.94 -18.42
C SER A 62 -4.91 -12.47 -17.53
N SER A 63 -4.55 -13.32 -16.56
CA SER A 63 -3.32 -13.20 -15.78
C SER A 63 -2.13 -13.84 -16.48
N THR A 64 -2.35 -14.65 -17.52
CA THR A 64 -1.30 -15.31 -18.31
C THR A 64 -0.76 -14.35 -19.36
N GLY A 65 0.56 -14.32 -19.46
CA GLY A 65 1.28 -13.43 -20.38
C GLY A 65 2.72 -13.25 -19.94
N PRO A 66 3.58 -12.64 -20.77
CA PRO A 66 4.99 -12.44 -20.49
C PRO A 66 5.20 -11.69 -19.16
N LYS A 67 6.43 -11.76 -18.63
CA LYS A 67 6.89 -11.02 -17.44
C LYS A 67 6.41 -9.57 -17.48
N VAL A 68 6.17 -8.98 -16.32
CA VAL A 68 5.69 -7.59 -16.22
C VAL A 68 6.68 -6.67 -16.96
N THR A 69 6.20 -6.03 -18.02
CA THR A 69 6.97 -5.13 -18.87
C THR A 69 6.98 -3.72 -18.30
N ASP A 70 7.94 -2.88 -18.70
CA ASP A 70 7.98 -1.47 -18.30
C ASP A 70 6.73 -0.70 -18.75
N LYS A 71 6.12 -1.09 -19.87
CA LYS A 71 4.86 -0.50 -20.32
C LYS A 71 3.73 -0.77 -19.33
N LEU A 72 3.66 -1.98 -18.76
CA LEU A 72 2.65 -2.33 -17.78
C LEU A 72 2.92 -1.67 -16.42
N ARG A 73 4.18 -1.59 -15.99
CA ARG A 73 4.58 -0.82 -14.78
C ARG A 73 4.16 0.64 -14.89
N LYS A 74 4.58 1.32 -15.96
CA LYS A 74 4.22 2.73 -16.21
C LYS A 74 2.70 2.93 -16.31
N TYR A 75 1.99 1.97 -16.88
CA TYR A 75 0.53 2.02 -16.93
C TYR A 75 -0.07 1.90 -15.52
N ARG A 76 0.38 0.93 -14.71
CA ARG A 76 -0.03 0.79 -13.30
C ARG A 76 0.19 2.10 -12.54
N ASP A 77 1.41 2.63 -12.57
CA ASP A 77 1.78 3.84 -11.80
C ASP A 77 0.94 5.06 -12.19
N ARG A 78 0.45 5.10 -13.44
CA ARG A 78 -0.40 6.19 -13.93
C ARG A 78 -1.86 6.05 -13.53
N VAL A 79 -2.38 4.82 -13.46
CA VAL A 79 -3.84 4.61 -13.36
C VAL A 79 -4.30 4.05 -12.03
N VAL A 80 -3.45 3.32 -11.31
CA VAL A 80 -3.83 2.67 -10.05
C VAL A 80 -3.84 3.69 -8.92
N TYR A 81 -4.88 3.63 -8.11
CA TYR A 81 -5.03 4.41 -6.89
C TYR A 81 -5.76 3.56 -5.85
N VAL A 82 -5.60 3.91 -4.59
CA VAL A 82 -6.29 3.26 -3.47
C VAL A 82 -7.56 4.04 -3.15
N SER A 83 -8.69 3.35 -3.11
CA SER A 83 -9.95 3.93 -2.67
C SER A 83 -10.07 3.91 -1.14
N ILE A 84 -10.68 4.96 -0.56
CA ILE A 84 -11.09 4.96 0.84
C ILE A 84 -12.28 4.02 1.08
N ASP A 85 -13.22 4.00 0.12
CA ASP A 85 -14.47 3.27 0.20
C ASP A 85 -14.73 2.61 -1.18
N PRO A 86 -14.27 1.36 -1.38
CA PRO A 86 -14.41 0.65 -2.65
C PRO A 86 -15.86 0.50 -3.12
N ASP A 87 -16.81 0.41 -2.17
CA ASP A 87 -18.22 0.19 -2.49
C ASP A 87 -18.86 1.42 -3.15
N LYS A 88 -18.32 2.61 -2.90
CA LYS A 88 -18.77 3.89 -3.50
C LYS A 88 -18.09 4.24 -4.82
N GLU A 89 -17.03 3.53 -5.21
CA GLU A 89 -16.28 3.84 -6.42
C GLU A 89 -17.09 3.74 -7.72
N PRO A 90 -17.94 2.72 -7.94
CA PRO A 90 -18.68 2.60 -9.21
C PRO A 90 -19.53 3.84 -9.53
N ALA A 91 -20.22 4.40 -8.54
CA ALA A 91 -20.99 5.63 -8.70
C ALA A 91 -20.08 6.84 -8.99
N ARG A 92 -19.00 6.99 -8.22
CA ARG A 92 -18.03 8.10 -8.39
C ARG A 92 -17.35 8.08 -9.76
N ILE A 93 -17.02 6.88 -10.28
CA ILE A 93 -16.41 6.69 -11.59
C ILE A 93 -17.37 7.14 -12.69
N LYS A 94 -18.64 6.72 -12.61
CA LYS A 94 -19.67 7.12 -13.58
C LYS A 94 -19.80 8.63 -13.67
N GLU A 95 -19.87 9.32 -12.53
CA GLU A 95 -19.97 10.78 -12.48
C GLU A 95 -18.74 11.48 -13.06
N LYS A 96 -17.53 11.06 -12.66
CA LYS A 96 -16.28 11.67 -13.18
C LYS A 96 -16.09 11.43 -14.66
N ASN A 97 -16.43 10.25 -15.17
CA ASN A 97 -16.28 9.93 -16.59
C ASN A 97 -17.19 10.80 -17.48
N ILE A 98 -18.39 11.16 -17.02
CA ILE A 98 -19.25 12.12 -17.76
C ILE A 98 -18.55 13.47 -17.94
N VAL A 99 -17.85 13.95 -16.91
CA VAL A 99 -17.10 15.21 -16.97
C VAL A 99 -15.91 15.09 -17.93
N ILE A 100 -15.13 14.02 -17.81
CA ILE A 100 -13.96 13.73 -18.68
C ILE A 100 -14.38 13.69 -20.16
N GLU A 101 -15.50 13.05 -20.46
CA GLU A 101 -16.03 12.97 -21.83
C GLU A 101 -16.45 14.33 -22.37
N ARG A 102 -17.11 15.17 -21.56
CA ARG A 102 -17.50 16.53 -21.94
C ARG A 102 -16.29 17.42 -22.22
N GLU A 103 -15.24 17.29 -21.42
CA GLU A 103 -14.00 18.04 -21.56
C GLU A 103 -13.10 17.52 -22.70
N LYS A 104 -13.47 16.39 -23.34
CA LYS A 104 -12.65 15.69 -24.34
C LYS A 104 -11.25 15.33 -23.80
N SER A 105 -11.16 15.13 -22.49
CA SER A 105 -9.93 14.73 -21.80
C SER A 105 -9.62 13.25 -22.07
N VAL A 106 -8.33 12.88 -22.08
CA VAL A 106 -7.90 11.51 -22.36
C VAL A 106 -7.89 10.66 -21.08
N GLY A 107 -8.54 9.49 -21.12
CA GLY A 107 -8.32 8.42 -20.14
C GLY A 107 -9.46 8.25 -19.13
N LEU A 108 -10.49 7.50 -19.52
CA LEU A 108 -11.58 7.11 -18.63
C LEU A 108 -11.06 6.33 -17.42
N ILE A 109 -11.65 6.60 -16.26
CA ILE A 109 -11.42 5.82 -15.05
C ILE A 109 -12.17 4.50 -15.20
N ARG A 110 -11.49 3.39 -14.91
CA ARG A 110 -12.07 2.04 -14.93
C ARG A 110 -12.09 1.48 -13.52
N GLU A 111 -13.02 0.57 -13.25
CA GLU A 111 -13.07 -0.12 -11.95
C GLU A 111 -11.78 -0.89 -11.66
N SER A 112 -11.12 -1.42 -12.70
CA SER A 112 -9.84 -2.11 -12.57
C SER A 112 -8.73 -1.26 -11.94
N HIS A 113 -8.84 0.08 -12.01
CA HIS A 113 -7.83 1.00 -11.50
C HIS A 113 -7.75 0.96 -9.96
N TYR A 114 -8.88 1.00 -9.25
CA TYR A 114 -8.88 0.89 -7.79
C TYR A 114 -8.87 -0.56 -7.33
N MET A 115 -9.58 -1.45 -8.06
CA MET A 115 -9.65 -2.87 -7.73
C MET A 115 -8.28 -3.55 -7.74
N ALA A 116 -7.34 -3.12 -8.59
CA ALA A 116 -5.98 -3.65 -8.57
C ALA A 116 -5.29 -3.41 -7.20
N SER A 117 -5.52 -2.25 -6.58
CA SER A 117 -4.94 -1.88 -5.29
C SER A 117 -5.60 -2.62 -4.12
N GLU A 118 -6.83 -3.11 -4.27
CA GLU A 118 -7.53 -3.90 -3.24
C GLU A 118 -6.77 -5.18 -2.90
N SER A 119 -5.89 -5.68 -3.77
CA SER A 119 -5.00 -6.81 -3.46
C SER A 119 -4.10 -6.57 -2.23
N ILE A 120 -3.83 -5.31 -1.87
CA ILE A 120 -3.06 -4.93 -0.66
C ILE A 120 -3.87 -5.23 0.62
N PHE A 121 -5.19 -5.05 0.56
CA PHE A 121 -6.12 -5.22 1.70
C PHE A 121 -6.88 -6.56 1.66
N LYS A 122 -6.87 -7.23 0.50
CA LYS A 122 -7.51 -8.52 0.25
C LYS A 122 -6.59 -9.40 -0.62
N PRO A 123 -5.51 -9.96 -0.05
CA PRO A 123 -4.53 -10.77 -0.79
C PRO A 123 -5.12 -11.99 -1.53
N THR A 124 -6.25 -12.51 -1.05
CA THR A 124 -6.97 -13.62 -1.68
C THR A 124 -7.41 -13.30 -3.12
N LEU A 125 -7.62 -12.03 -3.48
CA LEU A 125 -7.92 -11.59 -4.84
C LEU A 125 -6.83 -11.95 -5.85
N VAL A 126 -5.58 -12.06 -5.39
CA VAL A 126 -4.41 -12.44 -6.19
C VAL A 126 -3.89 -13.84 -5.85
N ARG A 127 -4.73 -14.65 -5.18
CA ARG A 127 -4.43 -16.03 -4.76
C ARG A 127 -3.18 -16.12 -3.88
N LYS A 128 -2.96 -15.10 -3.05
CA LYS A 128 -1.93 -15.08 -2.02
C LYS A 128 -2.59 -15.40 -0.67
N ASP A 129 -2.00 -16.33 0.06
CA ASP A 129 -2.42 -16.72 1.41
C ASP A 129 -1.53 -16.01 2.43
N CYS A 130 -1.64 -14.68 2.48
CA CYS A 130 -0.90 -13.83 3.40
C CYS A 130 -1.85 -12.82 4.04
N GLU A 131 -1.42 -12.23 5.15
CA GLU A 131 -2.17 -11.15 5.81
C GLU A 131 -2.30 -9.93 4.88
N ALA A 132 -3.39 -9.18 5.05
CA ALA A 132 -3.54 -7.86 4.46
C ALA A 132 -2.52 -6.88 5.06
N LEU A 133 -2.13 -5.81 4.35
CA LEU A 133 -1.06 -4.92 4.80
C LEU A 133 -1.33 -4.29 6.19
N ASP A 134 -2.57 -3.87 6.42
CA ASP A 134 -3.06 -3.33 7.70
C ASP A 134 -2.97 -4.37 8.83
N GLN A 135 -3.21 -5.64 8.53
CA GLN A 135 -3.05 -6.74 9.49
C GLN A 135 -1.58 -7.05 9.76
N ALA A 136 -0.77 -7.17 8.70
CA ALA A 136 0.66 -7.43 8.79
C ALA A 136 1.38 -6.36 9.63
N ILE A 137 0.98 -5.09 9.51
CA ILE A 137 1.50 -4.00 10.33
C ILE A 137 1.16 -4.20 11.82
N VAL A 138 -0.09 -4.58 12.14
CA VAL A 138 -0.49 -4.87 13.53
C VAL A 138 0.25 -6.09 14.07
N SER A 139 0.45 -7.13 13.26
CA SER A 139 1.24 -8.31 13.61
C SER A 139 2.69 -7.92 13.96
N VAL A 140 3.34 -7.08 13.12
CA VAL A 140 4.69 -6.55 13.38
C VAL A 140 4.75 -5.74 14.67
N LEU A 141 3.76 -4.88 14.94
CA LEU A 141 3.68 -4.13 16.18
C LEU A 141 3.51 -5.05 17.40
N GLY A 142 2.80 -6.17 17.25
CA GLY A 142 2.66 -7.21 18.27
C GLY A 142 3.97 -7.92 18.63
N LEU A 143 4.87 -8.08 17.65
CA LEU A 143 6.22 -8.63 17.85
C LEU A 143 7.17 -7.64 18.56
N CYS A 144 6.85 -6.35 18.56
CA CYS A 144 7.62 -5.32 19.24
C CYS A 144 7.24 -5.19 20.72
N GLU A 145 8.19 -4.71 21.52
CA GLU A 145 8.03 -4.39 22.93
C GLU A 145 6.95 -3.31 23.13
N VAL A 146 6.19 -3.43 24.22
CA VAL A 146 4.99 -2.60 24.48
C VAL A 146 5.31 -1.09 24.48
N ASN A 147 6.48 -0.71 25.00
CA ASN A 147 6.96 0.68 25.04
C ASN A 147 7.31 1.25 23.66
N PHE A 148 7.62 0.41 22.66
CA PHE A 148 7.95 0.88 21.31
C PHE A 148 6.70 1.17 20.48
N ARG A 149 5.62 0.41 20.71
CA ARG A 149 4.41 0.37 19.87
C ARG A 149 3.81 1.75 19.62
N ARG A 150 3.70 2.60 20.64
CA ARG A 150 3.12 3.96 20.49
C ARG A 150 3.95 4.82 19.55
N GLY A 151 5.28 4.80 19.70
CA GLY A 151 6.19 5.54 18.82
C GLY A 151 6.16 5.03 17.38
N LEU A 152 6.04 3.72 17.20
CA LEU A 152 5.93 3.09 15.88
C LEU A 152 4.58 3.39 15.20
N CYS A 153 3.46 3.35 15.93
CA CYS A 153 2.11 3.65 15.41
C CYS A 153 1.97 5.11 14.99
N ASN A 154 2.57 6.03 15.74
CA ASN A 154 2.54 7.46 15.44
C ASN A 154 3.51 7.87 14.33
N ASN A 155 4.24 6.92 13.74
CA ASN A 155 5.12 7.20 12.62
C ASN A 155 5.27 5.99 11.70
N ILE A 156 4.20 5.65 10.99
CA ILE A 156 4.24 4.67 9.91
C ILE A 156 4.58 5.41 8.62
N VAL A 157 5.61 4.93 7.92
CA VAL A 157 6.11 5.57 6.70
C VAL A 157 6.06 4.58 5.56
N VAL A 158 5.17 4.81 4.59
CA VAL A 158 5.08 4.02 3.36
C VAL A 158 5.98 4.61 2.29
N TYR A 159 6.73 3.77 1.58
CA TYR A 159 7.61 4.22 0.51
C TYR A 159 7.84 3.14 -0.55
N GLY A 160 8.28 3.57 -1.74
CA GLY A 160 8.67 2.68 -2.82
C GLY A 160 7.80 2.82 -4.08
N PRO A 161 8.24 2.21 -5.20
CA PRO A 161 7.64 2.42 -6.52
C PRO A 161 6.20 1.87 -6.66
N ALA A 162 5.76 1.00 -5.78
CA ALA A 162 4.40 0.44 -5.81
C ALA A 162 3.42 1.18 -4.89
N VAL A 163 3.86 2.23 -4.18
CA VAL A 163 2.98 3.09 -3.39
C VAL A 163 2.07 3.86 -4.36
N SER A 164 0.76 3.63 -4.22
CA SER A 164 -0.26 4.26 -5.06
C SER A 164 -0.94 5.42 -4.31
N PRO A 165 -1.44 6.45 -5.01
CA PRO A 165 -2.17 7.55 -4.38
C PRO A 165 -3.34 7.05 -3.51
N GLY A 166 -3.52 7.64 -2.32
CA GLY A 166 -4.58 7.24 -1.38
C GLY A 166 -4.19 6.12 -0.40
N LEU A 167 -3.01 5.50 -0.56
CA LEU A 167 -2.60 4.38 0.29
C LEU A 167 -2.45 4.80 1.74
N SER A 168 -1.75 5.91 2.02
CA SER A 168 -1.48 6.38 3.38
C SER A 168 -2.77 6.65 4.13
N GLU A 169 -3.72 7.33 3.48
CA GLU A 169 -5.01 7.71 4.05
C GLU A 169 -5.87 6.48 4.34
N ARG A 170 -5.97 5.54 3.39
CA ARG A 170 -6.71 4.29 3.61
C ARG A 170 -6.08 3.45 4.71
N LEU A 171 -4.76 3.29 4.68
CA LEU A 171 -4.03 2.47 5.62
C LEU A 171 -4.13 3.02 7.05
N GLN A 172 -4.07 4.34 7.22
CA GLN A 172 -4.29 4.98 8.51
C GLN A 172 -5.68 4.65 9.06
N LEU A 173 -6.72 4.78 8.25
CA LEU A 173 -8.09 4.45 8.66
C LEU A 173 -8.25 2.98 9.05
N GLU A 174 -7.70 2.04 8.26
CA GLU A 174 -7.82 0.61 8.55
C GLU A 174 -7.08 0.22 9.84
N ILE A 175 -5.88 0.74 10.07
CA ILE A 175 -5.11 0.47 11.30
C ILE A 175 -5.78 1.14 12.51
N GLN A 176 -6.23 2.39 12.38
CA GLN A 176 -6.90 3.13 13.44
C GLN A 176 -8.17 2.41 13.93
N LYS A 177 -8.94 1.81 13.01
CA LYS A 177 -10.12 0.98 13.32
C LYS A 177 -9.75 -0.25 14.16
N LYS A 178 -8.64 -0.93 13.84
CA LYS A 178 -8.19 -2.12 14.60
C LYS A 178 -7.84 -1.79 16.05
N PHE A 179 -7.32 -0.59 16.31
CA PHE A 179 -7.05 -0.11 17.67
C PHE A 179 -8.26 0.51 18.36
N GLN A 180 -9.44 0.56 17.73
CA GLN A 180 -10.66 1.17 18.27
C GLN A 180 -10.44 2.61 18.78
N GLY A 181 -9.51 3.36 18.15
CA GLY A 181 -9.18 4.73 18.60
C GLY A 181 -8.24 4.82 19.80
N ALA A 182 -7.81 3.72 20.42
CA ALA A 182 -7.03 3.74 21.67
C ALA A 182 -5.59 4.27 21.50
N ILE A 183 -5.04 4.18 20.29
CA ILE A 183 -3.69 4.64 19.95
C ILE A 183 -3.80 5.52 18.71
N GLU A 184 -3.16 6.69 18.73
CA GLU A 184 -3.05 7.55 17.56
C GLU A 184 -2.17 6.87 16.50
N VAL A 185 -2.70 6.78 15.28
CA VAL A 185 -2.02 6.23 14.12
C VAL A 185 -1.75 7.34 13.12
N ASN A 186 -0.49 7.49 12.72
CA ASN A 186 -0.10 8.45 11.69
C ASN A 186 0.64 7.70 10.57
N VAL A 187 0.09 7.76 9.36
CA VAL A 187 0.68 7.16 8.16
C VAL A 187 1.06 8.27 7.18
N SER A 188 2.30 8.24 6.73
CA SER A 188 2.84 9.22 5.77
C SER A 188 3.54 8.51 4.60
N GLY A 189 3.53 9.13 3.42
CA GLY A 189 4.26 8.64 2.24
C GLY A 189 5.56 9.40 1.98
N LEU A 190 6.55 8.73 1.38
CA LEU A 190 7.80 9.32 0.86
C LEU A 190 7.96 9.16 -0.65
#